data_AF-A0A1G0I2E7-F1
#
_entry.id   AF-A0A1G0I2E7-F1
#
_cell.length_a   1.000
_cell.length_b   1.000
_cell.length_c   1.000
_cell.angle_alpha   90.00
_cell.angle_beta   90.00
_cell.angle_gamma   90.00
#
_symmetry.space_group_name_H-M   'P 1'
#
loop_
_entity.id
_entity.type
_entity.pdbx_description
1 polymer ?
#
loop_
_entity_poly.entity_id
_entity_poly.type
_entity_poly.pdbx_seq_one_letter_code
_entity_poly.pdbx_strand_id
1 'polypeptide(L)'
;MAWAVEAVQKIYSYDFVNYHAQLQGAQKYFTAYGWMNYLRALTASNNVIALTERKMVVIAQVVSTPQLVMRGLLGGAYAWKWTMPVLVTYWLPPYDDKSKFTNPLAVTVIIQRQSVLQSYRGLGVVQIIGNSAAGTGVSQPSTLSNAPT
;
A
#
# COMPACT_ATOMS: atom_id res chain seq x y z
N MET A 1 -13.34 -3.28 -10.10
CA MET A 1 -12.32 -2.23 -10.27
C MET A 1 -12.46 -1.11 -9.24
N ALA A 2 -13.60 -0.42 -9.14
CA ALA A 2 -13.77 0.70 -8.20
C ALA A 2 -13.37 0.39 -6.75
N TRP A 3 -13.76 -0.78 -6.23
CA TRP A 3 -13.35 -1.24 -4.89
C TRP A 3 -11.82 -1.36 -4.73
N ALA A 4 -11.11 -1.83 -5.76
CA ALA A 4 -9.65 -1.98 -5.73
C ALA A 4 -8.95 -0.61 -5.66
N VAL A 5 -9.45 0.36 -6.43
CA VAL A 5 -8.97 1.75 -6.42
C VAL A 5 -9.17 2.36 -5.04
N GLU A 6 -10.37 2.24 -4.49
CA GLU A 6 -10.71 2.73 -3.15
C GLU A 6 -9.78 2.11 -2.09
N ALA A 7 -9.59 0.78 -2.12
CA ALA A 7 -8.71 0.08 -1.20
C ALA A 7 -7.28 0.60 -1.28
N VAL A 8 -6.69 0.70 -2.47
CA VAL A 8 -5.30 1.16 -2.63
C VAL A 8 -5.14 2.61 -2.15
N GLN A 9 -6.07 3.51 -2.48
CA GLN A 9 -6.02 4.89 -2.01
C GLN A 9 -6.10 4.98 -0.49
N LYS A 10 -6.98 4.19 0.16
CA LYS A 10 -7.10 4.17 1.62
C LYS A 10 -5.90 3.54 2.31
N ILE A 11 -5.30 2.50 1.73
CA ILE A 11 -4.13 1.81 2.30
C ILE A 11 -2.87 2.70 2.26
N TYR A 12 -2.73 3.55 1.24
CA TYR A 12 -1.56 4.42 1.06
C TYR A 12 -1.77 5.87 1.52
N SER A 13 -2.94 6.22 2.07
CA SER A 13 -3.20 7.58 2.57
C SER A 13 -3.30 7.59 4.08
N TYR A 14 -2.40 8.33 4.73
CA TYR A 14 -2.37 8.49 6.17
C TYR A 14 -1.56 9.72 6.58
N ASP A 15 -1.79 10.23 7.78
CA ASP A 15 -1.11 11.40 8.34
C ASP A 15 -0.52 11.11 9.73
N PHE A 16 0.51 11.87 10.09
CA PHE A 16 1.25 11.68 11.34
C PHE A 16 0.40 11.79 12.61
N VAL A 17 -0.78 12.41 12.57
CA VAL A 17 -1.68 12.56 13.72
C VAL A 17 -2.61 11.35 13.84
N ASN A 18 -3.20 10.91 12.73
CA ASN A 18 -4.28 9.94 12.72
C ASN A 18 -3.89 8.55 12.17
N TYR A 19 -2.61 8.30 11.87
CA TYR A 19 -2.18 7.08 11.17
C TYR A 19 -2.66 5.80 11.85
N HIS A 20 -2.71 5.74 13.19
CA HIS A 20 -3.23 4.56 13.90
C HIS A 20 -4.67 4.23 13.53
N ALA A 21 -5.57 5.21 13.60
CA ALA A 21 -6.97 5.04 13.25
C ALA A 21 -7.16 4.78 11.74
N GLN A 22 -6.34 5.42 10.89
CA GLN A 22 -6.37 5.21 9.44
C GLN A 22 -5.91 3.81 9.04
N LEU A 23 -4.83 3.30 9.64
CA LEU A 23 -4.36 1.93 9.45
C LEU A 23 -5.39 0.91 9.93
N GLN A 24 -5.97 1.11 11.11
CA GLN A 24 -7.04 0.25 11.60
C GLN A 24 -8.28 0.30 10.67
N GLY A 25 -8.63 1.48 10.17
CA GLY A 25 -9.71 1.65 9.19
C GLY A 25 -9.41 0.98 7.84
N ALA A 26 -8.13 0.86 7.47
CA ALA A 26 -7.69 0.17 6.26
C ALA A 26 -7.72 -1.36 6.41
N GLN A 27 -7.63 -1.90 7.63
CA GLN A 27 -7.65 -3.35 7.91
C GLN A 27 -8.82 -4.07 7.24
N LYS A 28 -10.00 -3.44 7.19
CA LYS A 28 -11.22 -4.02 6.59
C LYS A 28 -11.06 -4.39 5.11
N TYR A 29 -10.12 -3.79 4.38
CA TYR A 29 -9.87 -4.09 2.97
C TYR A 29 -9.02 -5.34 2.77
N PHE A 30 -8.42 -5.90 3.82
CA PHE A 30 -7.50 -7.03 3.72
C PHE A 30 -8.17 -8.36 4.09
N THR A 31 -7.63 -9.45 3.58
CA THR A 31 -7.78 -10.75 4.24
C THR A 31 -6.93 -10.78 5.51
N ALA A 32 -7.21 -11.69 6.44
CA ALA A 32 -6.39 -11.84 7.64
C ALA A 32 -4.89 -12.07 7.31
N TYR A 33 -4.62 -12.91 6.31
CA TYR A 33 -3.27 -13.16 5.79
C TYR A 33 -2.65 -11.90 5.17
N GLY A 34 -3.39 -11.19 4.32
CA GLY A 34 -2.90 -9.98 3.65
C GLY A 34 -2.60 -8.86 4.63
N TRP A 35 -3.40 -8.73 5.69
CA TRP A 35 -3.20 -7.73 6.74
C TRP A 35 -1.88 -7.96 7.50
N MET A 36 -1.63 -9.20 7.92
CA MET A 36 -0.38 -9.55 8.62
C MET A 36 0.86 -9.26 7.76
N ASN A 37 0.81 -9.61 6.47
CA ASN A 37 1.92 -9.33 5.56
C ASN A 37 2.12 -7.84 5.31
N TYR A 38 1.02 -7.10 5.16
CA TYR A 38 1.06 -5.64 5.01
C TYR A 38 1.70 -4.98 6.25
N LEU A 39 1.28 -5.35 7.46
CA LEU A 39 1.88 -4.82 8.69
C LEU A 39 3.37 -5.14 8.79
N ARG A 40 3.78 -6.37 8.44
CA ARG A 40 5.20 -6.74 8.41
C ARG A 40 6.01 -5.87 7.44
N ALA A 41 5.50 -5.67 6.23
CA ALA A 41 6.14 -4.82 5.22
C ALA A 41 6.18 -3.35 5.65
N LEU A 42 5.10 -2.85 6.26
CA LEU A 42 5.01 -1.49 6.76
C LEU A 42 6.04 -1.24 7.88
N THR A 43 6.15 -2.16 8.84
CA THR A 43 7.16 -2.09 9.90
C THR A 43 8.58 -2.16 9.32
N ALA A 44 8.85 -3.06 8.37
CA ALA A 44 10.17 -3.18 7.75
C ALA A 44 10.58 -1.96 6.90
N SER A 45 9.60 -1.20 6.38
CA SER A 45 9.86 -0.04 5.52
C SER A 45 10.34 1.21 6.26
N ASN A 46 10.17 1.28 7.58
CA ASN A 46 10.34 2.49 8.39
C ASN A 46 9.50 3.70 7.93
N ASN A 47 8.52 3.51 7.04
CA ASN A 47 7.69 4.60 6.52
C ASN A 47 6.88 5.30 7.61
N VAL A 48 6.34 4.55 8.58
CA VAL A 48 5.57 5.12 9.71
C VAL A 48 6.49 5.91 10.65
N ILE A 49 7.73 5.47 10.85
CA ILE A 49 8.72 6.21 11.64
C ILE A 49 9.03 7.55 10.95
N ALA A 50 9.32 7.51 9.65
CA ALA A 50 9.55 8.72 8.88
C ALA A 50 8.32 9.65 8.88
N LEU A 51 7.11 9.10 8.78
CA LEU A 51 5.84 9.83 8.82
C LEU A 51 5.72 10.64 10.12
N THR A 52 5.97 10.02 11.27
CA THR A 52 5.81 10.67 12.58
C THR A 52 6.94 11.66 12.86
N GLU A 53 8.19 11.28 12.62
CA GLU A 53 9.36 12.15 12.84
C GLU A 53 9.31 13.43 12.00
N ARG A 54 8.90 13.30 10.72
CA ARG A 54 8.84 14.42 9.77
C ARG A 54 7.47 15.09 9.71
N LYS A 55 6.51 14.66 10.55
CA LYS A 55 5.14 15.17 10.61
C LYS A 55 4.45 15.22 9.24
N MET A 56 4.60 14.15 8.45
CA MET A 56 4.12 14.15 7.07
C MET A 56 2.63 13.85 6.98
N VAL A 57 2.00 14.38 5.94
CA VAL A 57 0.69 13.94 5.43
C VAL A 57 0.94 13.23 4.10
N VAL A 58 0.43 12.00 3.97
CA VAL A 58 0.60 11.16 2.78
C VAL A 58 -0.75 10.95 2.12
N ILE A 59 -0.84 11.30 0.84
CA ILE A 59 -2.07 11.19 0.05
C ILE A 59 -1.77 10.38 -1.20
N ALA A 60 -2.52 9.31 -1.42
CA ALA A 60 -2.36 8.46 -2.58
C ALA A 60 -3.54 8.59 -3.55
N GLN A 61 -3.22 8.81 -4.82
CA GLN A 61 -4.20 8.90 -5.90
C GLN A 61 -3.87 7.94 -7.02
N VAL A 62 -4.85 7.13 -7.44
CA VAL A 62 -4.73 6.34 -8.66
C VAL A 62 -4.91 7.30 -9.84
N VAL A 63 -3.87 7.45 -10.66
CA VAL A 63 -3.81 8.52 -11.69
C VAL A 63 -4.10 8.03 -13.11
N SER A 64 -4.28 6.72 -13.30
CA SER A 64 -4.73 6.16 -14.58
C SER A 64 -5.48 4.86 -14.36
N THR A 65 -6.14 4.37 -15.42
CA THR A 65 -6.95 3.16 -15.38
C THR A 65 -6.12 1.95 -14.92
N PRO A 66 -6.53 1.26 -13.83
CA PRO A 66 -5.94 -0.01 -13.43
C PRO A 66 -6.02 -1.07 -14.53
N GLN A 67 -4.94 -1.82 -14.70
CA GLN A 67 -4.87 -2.93 -15.63
C GLN A 67 -5.07 -4.26 -14.91
N LEU A 68 -5.93 -5.12 -15.46
CA LEU A 68 -6.08 -6.49 -14.99
C LEU A 68 -4.95 -7.32 -15.57
N VAL A 69 -4.04 -7.79 -14.71
CA VAL A 69 -2.90 -8.62 -15.12
C VAL A 69 -3.33 -10.07 -15.30
N MET A 70 -4.06 -10.61 -14.34
CA MET A 70 -4.57 -11.99 -14.39
C MET A 70 -5.74 -12.18 -13.43
N ARG A 71 -6.52 -13.25 -13.66
CA ARG A 71 -7.60 -13.70 -12.78
C ARG A 71 -7.65 -15.23 -12.77
N GLY A 72 -8.04 -15.82 -11.65
CA GLY A 72 -8.08 -17.28 -11.49
C GLY A 72 -8.33 -17.71 -10.05
N LEU A 73 -8.23 -19.01 -9.78
CA LEU A 73 -8.30 -19.53 -8.42
C LEU A 73 -6.97 -19.33 -7.70
N LEU A 74 -7.03 -18.80 -6.47
CA LEU A 74 -5.92 -18.69 -5.54
C LEU A 74 -6.41 -19.24 -4.21
N GLY A 75 -5.77 -20.28 -3.67
CA GLY A 75 -6.16 -20.87 -2.38
C GLY A 75 -7.64 -21.24 -2.28
N GLY A 76 -8.23 -21.78 -3.36
CA GLY A 76 -9.64 -22.22 -3.39
C GLY A 76 -10.68 -21.11 -3.61
N ALA A 77 -10.29 -19.83 -3.67
CA ALA A 77 -11.20 -18.74 -3.97
C ALA A 77 -10.76 -17.96 -5.22
N TYR A 78 -11.73 -17.40 -5.95
CA TYR A 78 -11.44 -16.62 -7.14
C TYR A 78 -10.73 -15.31 -6.78
N ALA A 79 -9.69 -14.97 -7.52
CA ALA A 79 -8.83 -13.82 -7.27
C ALA A 79 -8.49 -13.07 -8.56
N TRP A 80 -8.10 -11.81 -8.39
CA TRP A 80 -7.69 -10.90 -9.45
C TRP A 80 -6.39 -10.20 -9.05
N LYS A 81 -5.44 -10.15 -9.98
CA LYS A 81 -4.23 -9.34 -9.86
C LYS A 81 -4.39 -8.10 -10.72
N TRP A 82 -4.31 -6.93 -10.09
CA TRP A 82 -4.34 -5.64 -10.75
C TRP A 82 -2.99 -4.95 -10.62
N THR A 83 -2.63 -4.17 -11.64
CA THR A 83 -1.55 -3.20 -11.56
C THR A 83 -2.12 -1.81 -11.83
N MET A 84 -1.81 -0.84 -10.98
CA MET A 84 -2.31 0.53 -11.10
C MET A 84 -1.21 1.56 -10.84
N PRO A 85 -1.14 2.64 -11.63
CA PRO A 85 -0.26 3.76 -11.35
C PRO A 85 -0.86 4.62 -10.24
N VAL A 86 -0.09 4.82 -9.19
CA VAL A 86 -0.45 5.58 -7.99
C VAL A 86 0.54 6.71 -7.82
N LEU A 87 0.04 7.93 -7.76
CA LEU A 87 0.83 9.08 -7.37
C LEU A 87 0.67 9.28 -5.86
N VAL A 88 1.76 9.11 -5.12
CA VAL A 88 1.79 9.36 -3.67
C VAL A 88 2.37 10.75 -3.44
N THR A 89 1.60 11.63 -2.82
CA THR A 89 2.02 12.98 -2.45
C THR A 89 2.38 12.99 -0.98
N TYR A 90 3.59 13.46 -0.66
CA TYR A 90 4.06 13.69 0.69
C TYR A 90 4.05 15.19 0.94
N TRP A 91 3.40 15.61 2.02
CA TRP A 91 3.33 17.00 2.44
C TRP A 91 3.90 17.17 3.83
N LEU A 92 4.87 18.07 3.95
CA LEU A 92 5.64 18.31 5.17
C LEU A 92 5.37 19.72 5.70
N PRO A 93 5.62 20.00 6.99
CA PRO A 93 5.68 21.38 7.49
C PRO A 93 6.62 22.24 6.64
N PRO A 94 6.30 23.53 6.39
CA PRO A 94 5.18 24.32 6.95
C PRO A 94 3.83 24.10 6.25
N TYR A 95 3.69 23.04 5.47
CA TYR A 95 2.51 22.71 4.67
C TYR A 95 2.18 23.77 3.62
N ASP A 96 3.19 24.16 2.83
CA ASP A 96 3.01 24.96 1.61
C ASP A 96 3.22 24.09 0.36
N ASP A 97 3.08 24.67 -0.83
CA ASP A 97 3.26 23.90 -2.07
C ASP A 97 4.73 23.54 -2.35
N LYS A 98 5.69 24.22 -1.72
CA LYS A 98 7.13 23.92 -1.85
C LYS A 98 7.55 22.78 -0.93
N SER A 99 6.80 22.53 0.14
CA SER A 99 7.00 21.41 1.07
C SER A 99 6.24 20.14 0.67
N LYS A 100 5.81 20.07 -0.60
CA LYS A 100 5.20 18.88 -1.21
C LYS A 100 6.17 18.24 -2.19
N PHE A 101 6.21 16.91 -2.18
CA PHE A 101 6.84 16.15 -3.27
C PHE A 101 6.01 14.92 -3.61
N THR A 102 6.13 14.46 -4.85
CA THR A 102 5.37 13.32 -5.36
C THR A 102 6.27 12.14 -5.67
N ASN A 103 5.81 10.93 -5.35
CA ASN A 103 6.44 9.68 -5.68
C ASN A 103 5.48 8.83 -6.54
N PRO A 104 5.75 8.65 -7.84
CA PRO A 104 4.96 7.77 -8.68
C PRO A 104 5.31 6.30 -8.41
N LEU A 105 4.29 5.51 -8.11
CA LEU A 105 4.37 4.08 -7.85
C LEU A 105 3.58 3.28 -8.87
N ALA A 106 4.11 2.13 -9.28
CA ALA A 106 3.37 1.06 -9.90
C ALA A 106 2.92 0.08 -8.81
N VAL A 107 1.66 0.17 -8.39
CA VAL A 107 1.11 -0.69 -7.33
C VAL A 107 0.50 -1.94 -7.94
N THR A 108 0.98 -3.10 -7.51
CA THR A 108 0.39 -4.40 -7.79
C THR A 108 -0.42 -4.87 -6.58
N VAL A 109 -1.69 -5.19 -6.81
CA VAL A 109 -2.61 -5.68 -5.76
C VAL A 109 -3.26 -6.99 -6.17
N ILE A 110 -3.26 -7.96 -5.26
CA ILE A 110 -3.99 -9.22 -5.41
C ILE A 110 -5.20 -9.16 -4.50
N ILE A 111 -6.37 -9.31 -5.09
CA ILE A 111 -7.67 -9.28 -4.41
C ILE A 111 -8.32 -10.63 -4.58
N GLN A 112 -8.86 -11.18 -3.51
CA GLN A 112 -9.52 -12.48 -3.49
C GLN A 112 -10.96 -12.32 -3.01
N ARG A 113 -11.86 -13.15 -3.54
CA ARG A 113 -13.22 -13.30 -2.98
C ARG A 113 -13.12 -13.82 -1.54
N GLN A 114 -13.97 -13.31 -0.69
CA GLN A 114 -14.10 -13.71 0.71
C GLN A 114 -15.58 -13.89 1.04
N SER A 115 -15.87 -14.64 2.10
CA SER A 115 -17.24 -14.72 2.62
C SER A 115 -17.71 -13.33 3.05
N VAL A 116 -18.92 -12.94 2.64
CA VAL A 116 -19.52 -11.64 3.03
C VAL A 116 -19.77 -11.53 4.53
N LEU A 117 -19.84 -12.65 5.24
CA LEU A 117 -19.96 -12.70 6.70
C LEU A 117 -18.67 -12.32 7.42
N GLN A 118 -17.53 -12.41 6.72
CA GLN A 118 -16.19 -12.26 7.29
C GLN A 118 -15.41 -11.09 6.68
N SER A 119 -15.97 -10.40 5.69
CA SER A 119 -15.21 -9.43 4.89
C SER A 119 -16.04 -8.24 4.45
N TYR A 120 -15.35 -7.12 4.27
CA TYR A 120 -15.94 -5.92 3.71
C TYR A 120 -16.25 -6.12 2.22
N ARG A 121 -17.55 -6.12 1.87
CA ARG A 121 -18.06 -6.24 0.48
C ARG A 121 -17.66 -7.54 -0.24
N GLY A 122 -17.35 -8.61 0.50
CA GLY A 122 -17.04 -9.94 -0.07
C GLY A 122 -15.68 -10.04 -0.75
N LEU A 123 -14.77 -9.09 -0.50
CA LEU A 123 -13.45 -8.99 -1.11
C LEU A 123 -12.40 -8.74 -0.03
N GLY A 124 -11.18 -9.21 -0.28
CA GLY A 124 -10.03 -8.91 0.57
C GLY A 124 -8.73 -8.83 -0.23
N VAL A 125 -7.90 -7.87 0.11
CA VAL A 125 -6.52 -7.75 -0.38
C VAL A 125 -5.68 -8.84 0.28
N VAL A 126 -5.08 -9.70 -0.54
CA VAL A 126 -4.15 -10.76 -0.13
C VAL A 126 -2.72 -10.23 -0.14
N GLN A 127 -2.40 -9.36 -1.08
CA GLN A 127 -1.07 -8.79 -1.25
C GLN A 127 -1.18 -7.42 -1.90
N ILE A 128 -0.34 -6.50 -1.46
CA ILE A 128 -0.17 -5.19 -2.06
C ILE A 128 1.31 -4.82 -2.04
N ILE A 129 1.85 -4.45 -3.20
CA ILE A 129 3.27 -4.10 -3.38
C ILE A 129 3.32 -2.85 -4.25
N GLY A 130 4.04 -1.82 -3.79
CA GLY A 130 4.34 -0.63 -4.59
C GLY A 130 5.79 -0.65 -5.05
N ASN A 131 6.01 -0.54 -6.35
CA ASN A 131 7.34 -0.38 -6.93
C ASN A 131 7.49 1.06 -7.43
N SER A 132 8.65 1.68 -7.22
CA SER A 132 8.94 3.00 -7.77
C SER A 132 8.85 2.96 -9.29
N ALA A 133 8.02 3.82 -9.89
CA ALA A 133 7.82 3.85 -11.35
C ALA A 133 9.08 4.32 -12.11
N ALA A 134 10.02 4.96 -11.41
CA ALA A 134 11.25 5.53 -11.98
C ALA A 134 12.43 4.54 -12.10
N GLY A 135 12.26 3.24 -11.81
CA GLY A 135 13.39 2.31 -11.86
C GLY A 135 13.01 0.84 -11.97
N THR A 136 13.15 0.29 -13.18
CA THR A 136 13.82 -1.01 -13.32
C THR A 136 15.19 -0.90 -12.62
N GLY A 137 15.26 -1.41 -11.39
CA GLY A 137 16.48 -1.56 -10.61
C GLY A 137 16.69 -0.54 -9.49
N VAL A 138 16.08 -0.76 -8.32
CA VAL A 138 16.78 -0.61 -7.02
C VAL A 138 16.21 -1.65 -6.05
N SER A 139 17.10 -2.50 -5.58
CA SER A 139 17.00 -3.48 -4.52
C SER A 139 16.39 -2.94 -3.22
N GLN A 140 15.55 -3.78 -2.61
CA GLN A 140 15.35 -3.85 -1.16
C GLN A 140 16.66 -3.56 -0.40
N PRO A 141 16.69 -2.73 0.65
CA PRO A 141 17.88 -2.61 1.48
C PRO A 141 18.10 -3.94 2.20
N SER A 142 19.00 -4.77 1.68
CA SER A 142 19.60 -5.87 2.42
C SER A 142 20.87 -5.37 3.10
N THR A 143 20.75 -4.83 4.31
CA THR A 143 21.91 -4.64 5.18
C THR A 143 21.57 -5.01 6.63
N LEU A 144 21.66 -6.32 6.92
CA LEU A 144 22.16 -6.93 8.15
C LEU A 144 22.83 -8.24 7.65
N SER A 145 24.07 -8.65 7.95
CA SER A 145 24.97 -8.40 9.07
C SER A 145 26.36 -9.01 8.79
N ASN A 146 27.36 -8.58 9.59
CA ASN A 146 28.60 -9.25 10.04
C ASN A 146 29.95 -8.94 9.33
N ALA A 147 30.85 -8.31 10.12
CA ALA A 147 32.30 -8.32 9.95
C ALA A 147 32.88 -9.74 10.17
N PRO A 148 34.06 -10.05 9.61
CA PRO A 148 35.22 -10.24 10.48
C PRO A 148 36.58 -9.81 9.85
N THR A 149 37.49 -9.30 10.68
CA THR A 149 38.94 -9.57 10.63
C THR A 149 39.48 -9.53 12.04
#